data_AF-A0A6P5RDY5-F1
#
_entry.id   AF-A0A6P5RDY5-F1
#
_cell.length_a   1.000
_cell.length_b   1.000
_cell.length_c   1.000
_cell.angle_alpha   90.00
_cell.angle_beta   90.00
_cell.angle_gamma   90.00
#
_symmetry.space_group_name_H-M   'P 1'
#
loop_
_entity.id
_entity.type
_entity.pdbx_description
1 polymer ?
#
loop_
_entity_poly.entity_id
_entity_poly.type
_entity_poly.pdbx_seq_one_letter_code
_entity_poly.pdbx_strand_id
1 'polypeptide(L)'
;MEKPGSMRTLGGGIEENILAILDSSEAKDTLDAFEDRIAFIEAVRAASIVAKNGTPPTYKMYEAIFSILRIGKSLELTMASFQLLNELDKRFPRVNSSDVDISNSSSSVPELIMVQEVWFPFVFSSENASSERGAANNSEGPVDSSGFQLLIQDLADATDEGNLRASETKSLANMLLFQYLVNVFEGDFRPRNSVYEDTMNWVVLRESLLNMLLVSRKVNYKSLMKDCLTIMCKLYQNCTGFTDDLICSENSAAQPAENFDTAAAISLLEVGKHTCIAMQKFLIMIMELDVSKKSAEMQGSTTRADGVRCTFWVGAELLWWR
;
A
#
# COMPACT_ATOMS: atom_id res chain seq x y z
N MET A 1 24.34 48.44 -14.61
CA MET A 1 24.62 47.03 -14.26
C MET A 1 23.33 46.44 -13.71
N GLU A 2 22.56 45.79 -14.59
CA GLU A 2 21.36 45.06 -14.23
C GLU A 2 21.76 43.87 -13.34
N LYS A 3 21.02 43.68 -12.25
CA LYS A 3 21.16 42.49 -11.40
C LYS A 3 20.66 41.28 -12.20
N PRO A 4 21.37 40.14 -12.19
CA PRO A 4 20.86 38.94 -12.84
C PRO A 4 19.63 38.47 -12.06
N GLY A 5 18.51 38.36 -12.78
CA GLY A 5 17.27 37.83 -12.25
C GLY A 5 17.49 36.43 -11.70
N SER A 6 17.00 36.22 -10.47
CA SER A 6 16.90 34.91 -9.85
C SER A 6 16.19 33.96 -10.81
N MET A 7 16.93 33.00 -11.35
CA MET A 7 16.38 31.88 -12.10
C MET A 7 15.53 31.08 -11.11
N ARG A 8 14.22 31.41 -11.03
CA ARG A 8 13.23 30.56 -10.39
C ARG A 8 13.36 29.21 -11.06
N THR A 9 13.78 28.22 -10.29
CA THR A 9 13.92 26.83 -10.70
C THR A 9 12.63 26.41 -11.40
N LEU A 10 12.74 26.05 -12.67
CA LEU A 10 11.61 25.70 -13.55
C LEU A 10 10.69 24.62 -12.93
N GLY A 11 11.23 23.77 -12.05
CA GLY A 11 10.49 22.75 -11.31
C GLY A 11 9.65 23.29 -10.13
N GLY A 12 10.08 24.34 -9.44
CA GLY A 12 9.34 24.90 -8.30
C GLY A 12 8.01 25.53 -8.71
N GLY A 13 7.97 26.17 -9.89
CA GLY A 13 6.73 26.75 -10.42
C GLY A 13 5.71 25.71 -10.86
N ILE A 14 6.14 24.54 -11.35
CA ILE A 14 5.22 23.46 -11.72
C ILE A 14 4.61 22.83 -10.47
N GLU A 15 5.42 22.61 -9.44
CA GLU A 15 4.93 22.10 -8.16
C GLU A 15 3.88 23.03 -7.54
N GLU A 16 4.22 24.32 -7.39
CA GLU A 16 3.32 25.33 -6.82
C GLU A 16 2.00 25.41 -7.60
N ASN A 17 2.06 25.38 -8.94
CA ASN A 17 0.87 25.43 -9.79
C ASN A 17 -0.04 24.21 -9.61
N ILE A 18 0.54 23.01 -9.51
CA ILE A 18 -0.24 21.78 -9.35
C ILE A 18 -0.86 21.72 -7.95
N LEU A 19 -0.10 22.06 -6.90
CA LEU A 19 -0.62 22.08 -5.53
C LEU A 19 -1.69 23.17 -5.33
N ALA A 20 -1.58 24.30 -6.02
CA ALA A 20 -2.58 25.37 -5.97
C ALA A 20 -3.98 24.93 -6.43
N ILE A 21 -4.10 23.84 -7.21
CA ILE A 21 -5.39 23.25 -7.60
C ILE A 21 -6.16 22.75 -6.36
N LEU A 22 -5.46 22.33 -5.30
CA LEU A 22 -6.11 21.89 -4.06
C LEU A 22 -6.43 23.06 -3.11
N ASP A 23 -5.63 24.13 -3.14
CA ASP A 23 -5.80 25.30 -2.28
C ASP A 23 -7.01 26.17 -2.67
N SER A 24 -7.57 26.02 -3.88
CA SER A 24 -8.82 26.68 -4.30
C SER A 24 -10.08 26.12 -3.63
N SER A 25 -9.98 24.93 -3.02
CA SER A 25 -11.09 24.22 -2.41
C SER A 25 -11.10 24.48 -0.89
N GLU A 26 -12.02 25.31 -0.40
CA GLU A 26 -12.36 25.31 1.02
C GLU A 26 -12.76 23.89 1.47
N ALA A 27 -12.42 23.49 2.69
CA ALA A 27 -12.50 22.12 3.25
C ALA A 27 -13.89 21.45 3.30
N LYS A 28 -14.89 21.94 2.55
CA LYS A 28 -16.22 21.35 2.43
C LYS A 28 -16.29 20.46 1.19
N ASP A 29 -16.98 19.32 1.33
CA ASP A 29 -17.33 18.43 0.21
C ASP A 29 -18.33 19.12 -0.74
N THR A 30 -17.81 20.00 -1.58
CA THR A 30 -18.53 20.66 -2.67
C THR A 30 -18.22 19.96 -3.99
N LEU A 31 -19.07 20.16 -5.00
CA LEU A 31 -18.78 19.67 -6.36
C LEU A 31 -17.45 20.23 -6.87
N ASP A 32 -17.19 21.51 -6.59
CA ASP A 32 -15.95 22.20 -6.96
C ASP A 32 -14.73 21.51 -6.34
N ALA A 33 -14.78 21.14 -5.06
CA ALA A 33 -13.69 20.41 -4.39
C ALA A 33 -13.46 19.00 -4.96
N PHE A 34 -14.50 18.36 -5.50
CA PHE A 34 -14.36 17.08 -6.19
C PHE A 34 -13.63 17.24 -7.53
N GLU A 35 -14.07 18.21 -8.35
CA GLU A 35 -13.46 18.52 -9.65
C GLU A 35 -12.01 18.96 -9.50
N ASP A 36 -11.70 19.78 -8.49
CA ASP A 36 -10.34 20.21 -8.16
C ASP A 36 -9.42 19.01 -7.84
N ARG A 37 -9.89 18.05 -7.03
CA ARG A 37 -9.11 16.85 -6.69
C ARG A 37 -8.86 15.96 -7.92
N ILE A 38 -9.84 15.83 -8.82
CA ILE A 38 -9.66 15.12 -10.09
C ILE A 38 -8.65 15.84 -10.98
N ALA A 39 -8.79 17.16 -11.13
CA ALA A 39 -7.88 17.98 -11.92
C ALA A 39 -6.44 17.91 -11.37
N PHE A 40 -6.28 17.89 -10.05
CA PHE A 40 -5.00 17.69 -9.38
C PHE A 40 -4.38 16.33 -9.74
N ILE A 41 -5.13 15.22 -9.61
CA ILE A 41 -4.65 13.87 -9.94
C ILE A 41 -4.21 13.80 -11.41
N GLU A 42 -5.02 14.33 -12.32
CA GLU A 42 -4.70 14.34 -13.75
C GLU A 42 -3.50 15.25 -14.09
N ALA A 43 -3.34 16.38 -13.38
CA ALA A 43 -2.17 17.24 -13.54
C ALA A 43 -0.88 16.53 -13.10
N VAL A 44 -0.89 15.82 -11.96
CA VAL A 44 0.26 15.03 -11.52
C VAL A 44 0.56 13.90 -12.51
N ARG A 45 -0.47 13.19 -12.98
CA ARG A 45 -0.34 12.15 -14.02
C ARG A 45 0.26 12.71 -15.30
N ALA A 46 -0.21 13.86 -15.77
CA ALA A 46 0.31 14.50 -16.98
C ALA A 46 1.79 14.88 -16.83
N ALA A 47 2.16 15.50 -15.72
CA ALA A 47 3.53 15.94 -15.44
C ALA A 47 4.51 14.78 -15.23
N SER A 48 4.06 13.72 -14.55
CA SER A 48 4.96 12.65 -14.06
C SER A 48 4.92 11.39 -14.91
N ILE A 49 3.75 11.03 -15.46
CA ILE A 49 3.52 9.77 -16.19
C ILE A 49 3.37 9.96 -17.70
N VAL A 50 2.68 11.01 -18.17
CA VAL A 50 2.47 11.21 -19.61
C VAL A 50 3.66 11.91 -20.27
N ALA A 51 4.30 12.85 -19.56
CA ALA A 51 5.44 13.57 -20.09
C ALA A 51 6.63 12.64 -20.39
N LYS A 52 7.23 12.82 -21.57
CA LYS A 52 8.39 12.04 -22.04
C LYS A 52 9.57 12.09 -21.07
N ASN A 53 9.81 13.27 -20.48
CA ASN A 53 10.83 13.49 -19.44
C ASN A 53 10.16 13.83 -18.10
N GLY A 54 9.05 13.15 -17.80
CA GLY A 54 8.31 13.34 -16.55
C GLY A 54 9.20 13.14 -15.33
N THR A 55 9.10 14.10 -14.40
CA THR A 55 9.84 14.09 -13.13
C THR A 55 9.03 13.38 -12.07
N PRO A 56 9.68 12.79 -11.04
CA PRO A 56 8.95 12.25 -9.91
C PRO A 56 8.14 13.37 -9.22
N PRO A 57 6.91 13.09 -8.74
CA PRO A 57 6.16 14.02 -7.91
C PRO A 57 6.93 14.38 -6.64
N THR A 58 6.65 15.56 -6.09
CA THR A 58 7.23 15.96 -4.81
C THR A 58 6.56 15.23 -3.65
N TYR A 59 7.19 15.26 -2.47
CA TYR A 59 6.62 14.60 -1.29
C TYR A 59 5.20 15.09 -0.97
N LYS A 60 4.92 16.39 -1.16
CA LYS A 60 3.61 17.00 -0.93
C LYS A 60 2.56 16.47 -1.89
N MET A 61 2.94 16.27 -3.15
CA MET A 61 2.04 15.69 -4.15
C MET A 61 1.71 14.23 -3.80
N TYR A 62 2.71 13.43 -3.44
CA TYR A 62 2.47 12.05 -2.99
C TYR A 62 1.55 12.00 -1.76
N GLU A 63 1.81 12.85 -0.77
CA GLU A 63 0.99 12.96 0.45
C GLU A 63 -0.45 13.35 0.12
N ALA A 64 -0.67 14.32 -0.76
CA ALA A 64 -1.99 14.72 -1.19
C ALA A 64 -2.75 13.59 -1.92
N ILE A 65 -2.09 12.91 -2.88
CA ILE A 65 -2.71 11.77 -3.59
C ILE A 65 -3.08 10.65 -2.61
N PHE A 66 -2.17 10.33 -1.68
CA PHE A 66 -2.41 9.31 -0.67
C PHE A 66 -3.54 9.69 0.30
N SER A 67 -3.62 10.95 0.69
CA SER A 67 -4.72 11.49 1.50
C SER A 67 -6.06 11.35 0.78
N ILE A 68 -6.11 11.65 -0.54
CA ILE A 68 -7.31 11.45 -1.36
C ILE A 68 -7.69 9.96 -1.41
N LEU A 69 -6.74 9.04 -1.57
CA LEU A 69 -7.01 7.60 -1.49
C LEU A 69 -7.59 7.19 -0.13
N ARG A 70 -7.05 7.74 0.95
CA ARG A 70 -7.36 7.32 2.32
C ARG A 70 -8.67 7.88 2.87
N ILE A 71 -9.01 9.12 2.50
CA ILE A 71 -10.18 9.86 3.03
C ILE A 71 -11.25 10.08 1.97
N GLY A 72 -10.93 9.83 0.70
CA GLY A 72 -11.82 9.99 -0.44
C GLY A 72 -13.19 9.39 -0.17
N LYS A 73 -14.22 10.22 -0.29
CA LYS A 73 -15.63 9.80 -0.15
C LYS A 73 -16.24 9.36 -1.48
N SER A 74 -15.53 9.56 -2.59
CA SER A 74 -15.95 9.14 -3.92
C SER A 74 -15.09 7.99 -4.40
N LEU A 75 -15.75 6.96 -4.92
CA LEU A 75 -15.08 5.82 -5.54
C LEU A 75 -14.18 6.24 -6.70
N GLU A 76 -14.60 7.22 -7.49
CA GLU A 76 -13.83 7.72 -8.63
C GLU A 76 -12.48 8.30 -8.19
N LEU A 77 -12.49 9.15 -7.15
CA LEU A 77 -11.27 9.71 -6.57
C LEU A 77 -10.38 8.63 -5.97
N THR A 78 -10.98 7.67 -5.26
CA THR A 78 -10.27 6.55 -4.66
C THR A 78 -9.58 5.69 -5.72
N MET A 79 -10.29 5.33 -6.79
CA MET A 79 -9.73 4.55 -7.90
C MET A 79 -8.66 5.32 -8.66
N ALA A 80 -8.90 6.59 -8.98
CA ALA A 80 -7.93 7.42 -9.70
C ALA A 80 -6.63 7.60 -8.90
N SER A 81 -6.75 7.84 -7.59
CA SER A 81 -5.60 7.94 -6.68
C SER A 81 -4.85 6.62 -6.55
N PHE A 82 -5.57 5.50 -6.39
CA PHE A 82 -4.99 4.17 -6.35
C PHE A 82 -4.20 3.86 -7.63
N GLN A 83 -4.79 4.12 -8.81
CA GLN A 83 -4.13 3.88 -10.09
C GLN A 83 -2.87 4.74 -10.24
N LEU A 84 -2.98 6.04 -9.98
CA LEU A 84 -1.85 6.96 -10.10
C LEU A 84 -0.70 6.57 -9.18
N LEU A 85 -0.96 6.22 -7.92
CA LEU A 85 0.08 5.79 -6.99
C LEU A 85 0.81 4.52 -7.48
N ASN A 86 0.08 3.55 -8.03
CA ASN A 86 0.70 2.36 -8.60
C ASN A 86 1.48 2.64 -9.89
N GLU A 87 1.02 3.57 -10.73
CA GLU A 87 1.76 4.02 -11.93
C GLU A 87 3.07 4.73 -11.54
N LEU A 88 3.01 5.59 -10.53
CA LEU A 88 4.16 6.31 -10.00
C LEU A 88 5.19 5.36 -9.41
N ASP A 89 4.77 4.36 -8.63
CA ASP A 89 5.68 3.38 -8.04
C ASP A 89 6.36 2.49 -9.09
N LYS A 90 5.69 2.23 -10.22
CA LYS A 90 6.30 1.52 -11.36
C LYS A 90 7.31 2.39 -12.10
N ARG A 91 7.02 3.68 -12.29
CA ARG A 91 7.88 4.59 -13.04
C ARG A 91 9.07 5.08 -12.22
N PHE A 92 8.89 5.24 -10.91
CA PHE A 92 9.88 5.75 -9.97
C PHE A 92 10.02 4.79 -8.78
N PRO A 93 10.67 3.63 -8.96
CA PRO A 93 10.85 2.66 -7.86
C PRO A 93 11.66 3.24 -6.70
N ARG A 94 11.26 2.91 -5.46
CA ARG A 94 11.88 3.44 -4.24
C ARG A 94 13.26 2.85 -3.96
N VAL A 95 13.39 1.57 -4.29
CA VAL A 95 14.58 0.76 -4.06
C VAL A 95 14.95 0.13 -5.38
N ASN A 96 16.15 0.48 -5.89
CA ASN A 96 16.71 -0.15 -7.07
C ASN A 96 17.82 -1.10 -6.64
N SER A 97 17.77 -2.34 -7.13
CA SER A 97 18.97 -3.16 -7.24
C SER A 97 19.73 -2.69 -8.48
N SER A 98 21.03 -2.43 -8.36
CA SER A 98 21.85 -2.25 -9.55
C SER A 98 21.85 -3.56 -10.35
N ASP A 99 21.22 -3.58 -11.52
CA ASP A 99 21.42 -4.70 -12.46
C ASP A 99 22.87 -4.67 -12.92
N VAL A 100 23.58 -5.75 -12.60
CA VAL A 100 24.90 -6.06 -13.15
C VAL A 100 24.67 -6.40 -14.62
N ASP A 101 24.66 -5.40 -15.51
CA ASP A 101 24.98 -5.60 -16.92
C ASP A 101 25.34 -4.28 -17.60
N ILE A 102 26.63 -3.98 -17.61
CA ILE A 102 27.49 -3.77 -18.80
C ILE A 102 28.86 -3.35 -18.25
N SER A 103 29.73 -4.34 -18.02
CA SER A 103 31.20 -4.32 -18.16
C SER A 103 31.88 -5.23 -17.13
N ASN A 104 32.26 -6.43 -17.59
CA ASN A 104 33.38 -7.26 -17.14
C ASN A 104 34.03 -6.93 -15.77
N SER A 105 33.30 -7.12 -14.67
CA SER A 105 33.89 -7.20 -13.33
C SER A 105 33.21 -8.33 -12.56
N SER A 106 33.92 -9.45 -12.41
CA SER A 106 33.44 -10.64 -11.69
C SER A 106 33.48 -10.46 -10.16
N SER A 107 33.18 -9.28 -9.63
CA SER A 107 33.28 -9.00 -8.18
C SER A 107 32.36 -7.90 -7.63
N SER A 108 31.39 -7.39 -8.40
CA SER A 108 30.50 -6.36 -7.86
C SER A 108 29.42 -6.99 -6.98
N VAL A 109 29.53 -6.78 -5.67
CA VAL A 109 28.46 -7.03 -4.70
C VAL A 109 27.24 -6.20 -5.10
N PRO A 110 26.02 -6.77 -5.12
CA PRO A 110 24.80 -6.02 -5.41
C PRO A 110 24.65 -4.85 -4.42
N GLU A 111 24.60 -3.62 -4.92
CA GLU A 111 24.41 -2.43 -4.09
C GLU A 111 22.94 -2.01 -4.14
N LEU A 112 22.33 -1.87 -2.95
CA LEU A 112 20.97 -1.38 -2.81
C LEU A 112 20.98 0.15 -2.87
N ILE A 113 20.48 0.73 -3.96
CA ILE A 113 20.39 2.17 -4.10
C ILE A 113 19.02 2.61 -3.60
N MET A 114 18.97 3.13 -2.38
CA MET A 114 17.80 3.86 -1.88
C MET A 114 17.78 5.26 -2.46
N VAL A 115 16.66 5.66 -3.04
CA VAL A 115 16.47 7.04 -3.49
C VAL A 115 16.14 7.90 -2.26
N GLN A 116 17.12 8.68 -1.81
CA GLN A 116 17.11 9.39 -0.52
C GLN A 116 15.94 10.38 -0.33
N GLU A 117 15.33 10.85 -1.42
CA GLU A 117 14.23 11.83 -1.41
C GLU A 117 12.84 11.22 -1.65
N VAL A 118 12.70 9.89 -1.60
CA VAL A 118 11.42 9.23 -1.91
C VAL A 118 10.48 9.24 -0.71
N TRP A 119 9.24 9.66 -0.96
CA TRP A 119 8.15 9.61 0.01
C TRP A 119 7.69 8.16 0.29
N PHE A 120 7.32 7.90 1.55
CA PHE A 120 6.80 6.61 2.00
C PHE A 120 5.39 6.76 2.57
N PRO A 121 4.45 5.85 2.26
CA PRO A 121 3.10 5.84 2.83
C PRO A 121 3.08 5.30 4.28
N PHE A 122 4.24 5.16 4.91
CA PHE A 122 4.38 4.66 6.28
C PHE A 122 5.17 5.61 7.17
N VAL A 123 4.77 5.69 8.44
CA VAL A 123 5.58 6.29 9.50
C VAL A 123 5.80 5.25 10.60
N PHE A 124 7.03 4.76 10.71
CA PHE A 124 7.45 3.91 11.82
C PHE A 124 8.25 4.75 12.83
N SER A 125 7.63 5.09 13.97
CA SER A 125 8.31 5.85 15.02
C SER A 125 9.43 5.01 15.66
N SER A 126 10.63 5.56 15.76
CA SER A 126 11.65 5.05 16.68
C SER A 126 11.13 5.19 18.12
N GLU A 127 11.17 4.11 18.90
CA GLU A 127 10.48 3.91 20.19
C GLU A 127 10.86 4.89 21.32
N ASN A 128 11.71 5.90 21.08
CA ASN A 128 12.22 6.81 22.11
C ASN A 128 11.51 8.18 22.18
N ALA A 129 10.62 8.49 21.24
CA ALA A 129 9.76 9.66 21.36
C ALA A 129 8.39 9.23 21.87
N SER A 130 8.25 9.11 23.18
CA SER A 130 6.95 9.16 23.84
C SER A 130 6.39 10.57 23.70
N SER A 131 5.92 10.94 22.50
CA SER A 131 4.95 12.01 22.42
C SER A 131 3.60 11.40 22.77
N GLU A 132 3.28 11.42 24.06
CA GLU A 132 1.92 11.76 24.49
C GLU A 132 1.59 13.13 23.88
N ARG A 133 1.26 13.14 22.59
CA ARG A 133 0.48 14.21 22.02
C ARG A 133 -0.90 13.61 21.87
N GLY A 134 -1.74 13.87 22.87
CA GLY A 134 -3.17 13.75 22.67
C GLY A 134 -3.61 14.61 21.48
N ALA A 135 -4.83 14.34 21.05
CA ALA A 135 -5.63 15.12 20.11
C ALA A 135 -5.54 14.75 18.63
N ALA A 136 -6.75 14.54 18.09
CA ALA A 136 -7.16 14.61 16.70
C ALA A 136 -6.63 13.50 15.77
N ASN A 137 -7.49 12.51 15.54
CA ASN A 137 -8.01 11.99 14.26
C ASN A 137 -7.60 12.71 12.95
N ASN A 138 -6.35 13.08 12.75
CA ASN A 138 -5.90 13.63 11.47
C ASN A 138 -5.51 12.44 10.58
N SER A 139 -6.53 11.86 9.94
CA SER A 139 -6.43 10.68 9.07
C SER A 139 -5.73 10.94 7.72
N GLU A 140 -5.16 12.13 7.53
CA GLU A 140 -4.61 12.61 6.24
C GLU A 140 -3.17 12.17 5.97
N GLY A 141 -2.44 11.76 7.01
CA GLY A 141 -1.02 11.43 6.90
C GLY A 141 -0.69 9.98 6.51
N PRO A 142 0.60 9.62 6.47
CA PRO A 142 1.05 8.26 6.24
C PRO A 142 0.54 7.27 7.31
N VAL A 143 0.58 5.98 7.00
CA VAL A 143 0.07 4.91 7.86
C VAL A 143 1.12 4.51 8.89
N ASP A 144 0.78 4.61 10.18
CA ASP A 144 1.61 4.01 11.23
C ASP A 144 1.19 2.55 11.49
N SER A 145 1.95 1.84 12.32
CA SER A 145 1.69 0.43 12.63
C SER A 145 0.28 0.18 13.19
N SER A 146 -0.24 1.09 14.02
CA SER A 146 -1.59 0.99 14.57
C SER A 146 -2.64 1.22 13.48
N GLY A 147 -2.43 2.21 12.63
CA GLY A 147 -3.28 2.48 11.46
C GLY A 147 -3.36 1.30 10.51
N PHE A 148 -2.25 0.59 10.27
CA PHE A 148 -2.25 -0.62 9.46
C PHE A 148 -3.06 -1.75 10.12
N GLN A 149 -2.88 -1.97 11.42
CA GLN A 149 -3.68 -3.00 12.13
C GLN A 149 -5.17 -2.65 12.12
N LEU A 150 -5.53 -1.38 12.30
CA LEU A 150 -6.92 -0.92 12.21
C LEU A 150 -7.50 -1.14 10.80
N LEU A 151 -6.73 -0.88 9.74
CA LEU A 151 -7.15 -1.17 8.37
C LEU A 151 -7.49 -2.65 8.18
N ILE A 152 -6.68 -3.56 8.72
CA ILE A 152 -6.96 -5.01 8.65
C ILE A 152 -8.23 -5.37 9.44
N GLN A 153 -8.44 -4.76 10.60
CA GLN A 153 -9.66 -4.97 11.39
C GLN A 153 -10.91 -4.45 10.66
N ASP A 154 -10.84 -3.24 10.10
CA ASP A 154 -11.91 -2.66 9.28
C ASP A 154 -12.26 -3.56 8.09
N LEU A 155 -11.26 -4.19 7.45
CA LEU A 155 -11.48 -5.15 6.37
C LEU A 155 -12.12 -6.46 6.87
N ALA A 156 -11.71 -6.96 8.04
CA ALA A 156 -12.30 -8.16 8.62
C ALA A 156 -13.79 -7.95 8.97
N ASP A 157 -14.14 -6.77 9.49
CA ASP A 157 -15.51 -6.37 9.82
C ASP A 157 -16.34 -6.10 8.55
N ALA A 158 -15.72 -5.51 7.52
CA ALA A 158 -16.39 -5.25 6.24
C ALA A 158 -16.71 -6.52 5.46
N THR A 159 -15.96 -7.60 5.65
CA THR A 159 -16.16 -8.88 4.96
C THR A 159 -17.22 -9.77 5.61
N ASP A 160 -17.83 -9.36 6.73
CA ASP A 160 -18.99 -10.06 7.28
C ASP A 160 -20.24 -9.90 6.39
N GLU A 161 -20.98 -10.99 6.22
CA GLU A 161 -22.00 -11.23 5.19
C GLU A 161 -23.15 -10.20 5.14
N GLY A 162 -23.34 -9.41 6.21
CA GLY A 162 -24.31 -8.30 6.27
C GLY A 162 -23.75 -6.91 5.95
N ASN A 163 -22.42 -6.71 5.96
CA ASN A 163 -21.77 -5.39 5.89
C ASN A 163 -21.24 -5.03 4.50
N LEU A 164 -20.99 -6.02 3.63
CA LEU A 164 -20.50 -5.78 2.26
C LEU A 164 -21.46 -4.93 1.43
N ARG A 165 -22.78 -5.02 1.69
CA ARG A 165 -23.84 -4.37 0.91
C ARG A 165 -24.20 -2.95 1.38
N ALA A 166 -23.86 -2.57 2.63
CA ALA A 166 -24.27 -1.28 3.22
C ALA A 166 -23.15 -0.23 3.28
N SER A 167 -21.90 -0.61 2.97
CA SER A 167 -20.69 0.20 3.17
C SER A 167 -19.77 0.20 1.93
N GLU A 168 -20.33 0.01 0.74
CA GLU A 168 -19.59 -0.32 -0.50
C GLU A 168 -18.43 0.64 -0.78
N THR A 169 -18.60 1.96 -0.67
CA THR A 169 -17.52 2.91 -1.00
C THR A 169 -16.37 2.87 0.00
N LYS A 170 -16.65 2.74 1.30
CA LYS A 170 -15.60 2.74 2.34
C LYS A 170 -14.87 1.39 2.39
N SER A 171 -15.60 0.27 2.29
CA SER A 171 -15.00 -1.05 2.24
C SER A 171 -14.10 -1.20 1.01
N LEU A 172 -14.55 -0.71 -0.14
CA LEU A 172 -13.80 -0.71 -1.38
C LEU A 172 -12.55 0.18 -1.31
N ALA A 173 -12.67 1.37 -0.70
CA ALA A 173 -11.52 2.24 -0.45
C ALA A 173 -10.48 1.58 0.46
N ASN A 174 -10.91 0.94 1.55
CA ASN A 174 -10.01 0.20 2.44
C ASN A 174 -9.33 -0.98 1.72
N MET A 175 -10.05 -1.69 0.86
CA MET A 175 -9.50 -2.77 0.04
C MET A 175 -8.41 -2.27 -0.92
N LEU A 176 -8.68 -1.18 -1.64
CA LEU A 176 -7.71 -0.55 -2.55
C LEU A 176 -6.50 0.02 -1.79
N LEU A 177 -6.72 0.65 -0.64
CA LEU A 177 -5.66 1.13 0.23
C LEU A 177 -4.76 -0.03 0.69
N PHE A 178 -5.35 -1.12 1.17
CA PHE A 178 -4.59 -2.31 1.57
C PHE A 178 -3.77 -2.88 0.41
N GLN A 179 -4.38 -3.03 -0.77
CA GLN A 179 -3.66 -3.50 -1.96
C GLN A 179 -2.46 -2.62 -2.30
N TYR A 180 -2.62 -1.29 -2.25
CA TYR A 180 -1.53 -0.35 -2.50
C TYR A 180 -0.41 -0.50 -1.46
N LEU A 181 -0.75 -0.56 -0.17
CA LEU A 181 0.23 -0.73 0.91
C LEU A 181 1.01 -2.05 0.78
N VAL A 182 0.37 -3.13 0.35
CA VAL A 182 1.05 -4.40 0.06
C VAL A 182 2.04 -4.26 -1.10
N ASN A 183 1.67 -3.56 -2.17
CA ASN A 183 2.60 -3.31 -3.29
C ASN A 183 3.82 -2.50 -2.84
N VAL A 184 3.64 -1.55 -1.91
CA VAL A 184 4.74 -0.79 -1.32
C VAL A 184 5.64 -1.69 -0.47
N PHE A 185 5.08 -2.58 0.34
CA PHE A 185 5.87 -3.58 1.06
C PHE A 185 6.66 -4.47 0.11
N GLU A 186 6.03 -4.95 -0.97
CA GLU A 186 6.69 -5.81 -1.96
C GLU A 186 7.84 -5.09 -2.67
N GLY A 187 7.62 -3.85 -3.10
CA GLY A 187 8.63 -3.03 -3.78
C GLY A 187 9.83 -2.65 -2.91
N ASP A 188 9.68 -2.64 -1.59
CA ASP A 188 10.79 -2.42 -0.65
C ASP A 188 11.44 -3.75 -0.22
N PHE A 189 10.63 -4.76 0.10
CA PHE A 189 11.10 -6.02 0.67
C PHE A 189 11.83 -6.89 -0.35
N ARG A 190 11.32 -7.06 -1.58
CA ARG A 190 11.94 -8.00 -2.54
C ARG A 190 13.37 -7.62 -2.92
N PRO A 191 13.68 -6.36 -3.29
CA PRO A 191 15.06 -5.99 -3.60
C PRO A 191 15.99 -6.17 -2.41
N ARG A 192 15.53 -5.84 -1.19
CA ARG A 192 16.30 -6.05 0.04
C ARG A 192 16.55 -7.52 0.35
N ASN A 193 15.56 -8.37 0.14
CA ASN A 193 15.70 -9.81 0.36
C ASN A 193 16.66 -10.43 -0.64
N SER A 194 16.63 -10.00 -1.91
CA SER A 194 17.61 -10.43 -2.92
C SER A 194 19.03 -10.06 -2.51
N VAL A 195 19.27 -8.81 -2.10
CA VAL A 195 20.60 -8.39 -1.62
C VAL A 195 21.02 -9.17 -0.38
N TYR A 196 20.09 -9.48 0.53
CA TYR A 196 20.38 -10.32 1.68
C TYR A 196 20.76 -11.76 1.30
N GLU A 197 20.06 -12.38 0.34
CA GLU A 197 20.38 -13.73 -0.14
C GLU A 197 21.80 -13.80 -0.71
N ASP A 198 22.29 -12.72 -1.33
CA ASP A 198 23.64 -12.66 -1.89
C ASP A 198 24.71 -12.29 -0.84
N THR A 199 24.39 -11.40 0.09
CA THR A 199 25.39 -10.79 1.01
C THR A 199 25.36 -11.33 2.43
N MET A 200 24.28 -12.02 2.81
CA MET A 200 23.93 -12.39 4.19
C MET A 200 23.86 -11.18 5.16
N ASN A 201 23.75 -9.95 4.63
CA ASN A 201 23.69 -8.75 5.45
C ASN A 201 22.27 -8.52 6.02
N TRP A 202 22.01 -9.07 7.20
CA TRP A 202 20.72 -8.95 7.89
C TRP A 202 20.23 -7.50 8.07
N VAL A 203 21.15 -6.53 8.18
CA VAL A 203 20.79 -5.11 8.35
C VAL A 203 19.89 -4.62 7.22
N VAL A 204 20.12 -5.08 5.99
CA VAL A 204 19.35 -4.69 4.79
C VAL A 204 17.88 -5.11 4.92
N LEU A 205 17.62 -6.32 5.41
CA LEU A 205 16.27 -6.83 5.66
C LEU A 205 15.63 -6.25 6.92
N ARG A 206 16.43 -6.03 7.98
CA ARG A 206 15.96 -5.41 9.22
C ARG A 206 15.36 -4.03 8.98
N GLU A 207 15.93 -3.29 8.04
CA GLU A 207 15.49 -1.96 7.61
C GLU A 207 14.36 -1.98 6.58
N SER A 208 13.85 -3.16 6.19
CA SER A 208 12.66 -3.24 5.33
C SER A 208 11.41 -2.72 6.05
N LEU A 209 10.51 -2.09 5.30
CA LEU A 209 9.21 -1.62 5.79
C LEU A 209 8.42 -2.78 6.42
N LEU A 210 8.49 -3.97 5.82
CA LEU A 210 7.82 -5.16 6.33
C LEU A 210 8.36 -5.56 7.70
N ASN A 211 9.69 -5.63 7.87
CA ASN A 211 10.27 -5.96 9.18
C ASN A 211 9.92 -4.89 10.21
N MET A 212 10.02 -3.60 9.85
CA MET A 212 9.65 -2.49 10.73
C MET A 212 8.18 -2.54 11.19
N LEU A 213 7.26 -2.94 10.31
CA LEU A 213 5.86 -3.17 10.69
C LEU A 213 5.74 -4.30 11.71
N LEU A 214 6.34 -5.47 11.43
CA LEU A 214 6.12 -6.68 12.22
C LEU A 214 6.81 -6.67 13.59
N VAL A 215 7.94 -5.98 13.72
CA VAL A 215 8.62 -5.83 15.02
C VAL A 215 7.97 -4.78 15.91
N SER A 216 7.12 -3.92 15.34
CA SER A 216 6.44 -2.84 16.06
C SER A 216 5.63 -3.35 17.24
N ARG A 217 5.80 -2.73 18.42
CA ARG A 217 5.03 -3.08 19.61
C ARG A 217 3.54 -2.80 19.48
N LYS A 218 3.20 -1.87 18.59
CA LYS A 218 1.83 -1.47 18.29
C LYS A 218 1.06 -2.52 17.50
N VAL A 219 1.74 -3.51 16.90
CA VAL A 219 1.12 -4.61 16.16
C VAL A 219 0.96 -5.82 17.07
N ASN A 220 -0.28 -6.30 17.21
CA ASN A 220 -0.56 -7.61 17.76
C ASN A 220 -0.49 -8.66 16.64
N TYR A 221 0.68 -9.28 16.48
CA TYR A 221 0.93 -10.27 15.44
C TYR A 221 -0.11 -11.40 15.41
N LYS A 222 -0.50 -11.94 16.58
CA LYS A 222 -1.49 -13.02 16.65
C LYS A 222 -2.86 -12.56 16.13
N SER A 223 -3.30 -11.36 16.50
CA SER A 223 -4.55 -10.80 15.98
C SER A 223 -4.44 -10.55 14.47
N LEU A 224 -3.36 -9.89 14.04
CA LEU A 224 -3.10 -9.58 12.64
C LEU A 224 -3.23 -10.83 11.77
N MET A 225 -2.52 -11.91 12.11
CA MET A 225 -2.56 -13.16 11.35
C MET A 225 -3.95 -13.79 11.32
N LYS A 226 -4.65 -13.81 12.47
CA LYS A 226 -6.03 -14.31 12.55
C LYS A 226 -6.98 -13.49 11.68
N ASP A 227 -6.86 -12.17 11.69
CA ASP A 227 -7.72 -11.26 10.93
C ASP A 227 -7.42 -11.40 9.41
N CYS A 228 -6.15 -11.50 9.01
CA CYS A 228 -5.73 -11.79 7.63
C CYS A 228 -6.32 -13.10 7.10
N LEU A 229 -6.21 -14.20 7.86
CA LEU A 229 -6.77 -15.50 7.49
C LEU A 229 -8.30 -15.44 7.38
N THR A 230 -8.95 -14.73 8.32
CA THR A 230 -10.41 -14.54 8.32
C THR A 230 -10.88 -13.85 7.05
N ILE A 231 -10.20 -12.77 6.66
CA ILE A 231 -10.50 -12.01 5.43
C ILE A 231 -10.34 -12.90 4.19
N MET A 232 -9.24 -13.66 4.07
CA MET A 232 -9.04 -14.55 2.92
C MET A 232 -10.14 -15.60 2.81
N CYS A 233 -10.50 -16.26 3.93
CA CYS A 233 -11.56 -17.27 3.93
C CYS A 233 -12.90 -16.69 3.50
N LYS A 234 -13.29 -15.54 4.06
CA LYS A 234 -14.56 -14.86 3.72
C LYS A 234 -14.59 -14.40 2.26
N LEU A 235 -13.52 -13.74 1.78
CA LEU A 235 -13.45 -13.29 0.39
C LEU A 235 -13.48 -14.47 -0.59
N TYR A 236 -12.82 -15.58 -0.26
CA TYR A 236 -12.86 -16.79 -1.10
C TYR A 236 -14.28 -17.37 -1.18
N GLN A 237 -14.97 -17.49 -0.04
CA GLN A 237 -16.35 -17.98 0.02
C GLN A 237 -17.30 -17.10 -0.80
N ASN A 238 -17.16 -15.78 -0.68
CA ASN A 238 -17.95 -14.83 -1.45
C ASN A 238 -17.67 -14.96 -2.96
N CYS A 239 -16.41 -15.10 -3.37
CA CYS A 239 -16.06 -15.32 -4.77
C CYS A 239 -16.63 -16.62 -5.35
N THR A 240 -16.71 -17.69 -4.55
CA THR A 240 -17.31 -18.96 -5.00
C THR A 240 -18.84 -18.88 -5.07
N GLY A 241 -19.50 -18.22 -4.11
CA GLY A 241 -20.97 -18.10 -4.07
C GLY A 241 -21.56 -17.29 -5.24
N PHE A 242 -20.89 -16.21 -5.66
CA PHE A 242 -21.34 -15.41 -6.81
C PHE A 242 -21.23 -16.15 -8.16
N THR A 243 -20.33 -17.13 -8.28
CA THR A 243 -20.16 -17.89 -9.53
C THR A 243 -21.31 -18.87 -9.73
N ASP A 244 -21.83 -19.49 -8.67
CA ASP A 244 -22.96 -20.42 -8.72
C ASP A 244 -24.31 -19.71 -8.88
N ASP A 245 -24.49 -18.54 -8.25
CA ASP A 245 -25.73 -17.76 -8.36
C ASP A 245 -25.92 -17.12 -9.75
N LEU A 246 -24.83 -16.76 -10.45
CA LEU A 246 -24.90 -16.25 -11.82
C LEU A 246 -25.32 -17.34 -12.82
N ILE A 247 -25.01 -18.60 -12.52
CA ILE A 247 -25.32 -19.77 -13.35
C ILE A 247 -26.78 -20.25 -13.13
N CYS A 248 -27.41 -19.91 -12.01
CA CYS A 248 -28.72 -20.45 -11.63
C CYS A 248 -29.92 -19.49 -11.87
N SER A 249 -29.73 -18.36 -12.54
CA SER A 249 -30.78 -17.36 -12.80
C SER A 249 -31.38 -17.43 -14.22
N GLU A 250 -31.67 -18.62 -14.76
CA GLU A 250 -32.47 -18.76 -15.99
C GLU A 250 -33.93 -19.16 -15.74
N ASN A 251 -34.30 -19.65 -14.55
CA ASN A 251 -35.66 -20.16 -14.31
C ASN A 251 -36.19 -19.82 -12.91
N SER A 252 -36.51 -18.56 -12.65
CA SER A 252 -37.30 -18.17 -11.47
C SER A 252 -38.10 -16.90 -11.76
N ALA A 253 -39.36 -17.11 -12.13
CA ALA A 253 -40.36 -16.04 -12.18
C ALA A 253 -40.77 -15.67 -10.74
N ALA A 254 -39.93 -14.89 -10.07
CA ALA A 254 -40.26 -14.21 -8.82
C ALA A 254 -40.03 -12.71 -9.01
N GLN A 255 -40.94 -11.92 -8.41
CA GLN A 255 -41.00 -10.46 -8.47
C GLN A 255 -39.62 -9.80 -8.31
N PRO A 256 -39.33 -8.70 -9.02
CA PRO A 256 -38.00 -8.09 -9.02
C PRO A 256 -37.70 -7.55 -7.63
N ALA A 257 -36.87 -8.28 -6.88
CA ALA A 257 -36.19 -7.72 -5.73
C ALA A 257 -35.34 -6.55 -6.23
N GLU A 258 -35.35 -5.47 -5.44
CA GLU A 258 -34.66 -4.17 -5.60
C GLU A 258 -33.66 -4.08 -6.75
N ASN A 259 -33.80 -3.05 -7.60
CA ASN A 259 -32.85 -2.68 -8.65
C ASN A 259 -31.40 -2.77 -8.13
N PHE A 260 -30.76 -3.91 -8.33
CA PHE A 260 -29.36 -4.11 -8.00
C PHE A 260 -28.54 -3.40 -9.08
N ASP A 261 -27.63 -2.54 -8.64
CA ASP A 261 -26.58 -2.07 -9.53
C ASP A 261 -25.58 -3.20 -9.76
N THR A 262 -25.85 -4.00 -10.80
CA THR A 262 -25.02 -5.13 -11.22
C THR A 262 -23.56 -4.72 -11.42
N ALA A 263 -23.29 -3.47 -11.84
CA ALA A 263 -21.92 -2.98 -12.05
C ALA A 263 -21.17 -2.78 -10.72
N ALA A 264 -21.85 -2.30 -9.68
CA ALA A 264 -21.28 -2.14 -8.34
C ALA A 264 -20.93 -3.52 -7.72
N ALA A 265 -21.82 -4.50 -7.87
CA ALA A 265 -21.59 -5.87 -7.39
C ALA A 265 -20.39 -6.54 -8.08
N ILE A 266 -20.27 -6.39 -9.41
CA ILE A 266 -19.12 -6.91 -10.18
C ILE A 266 -17.82 -6.22 -9.74
N SER A 267 -17.85 -4.91 -9.54
CA SER A 267 -16.66 -4.15 -9.13
C SER A 267 -16.18 -4.54 -7.73
N LEU A 268 -17.11 -4.74 -6.79
CA LEU A 268 -16.80 -5.21 -5.44
C LEU A 268 -16.16 -6.61 -5.47
N LEU A 269 -16.67 -7.51 -6.32
CA LEU A 269 -16.12 -8.85 -6.49
C LEU A 269 -14.69 -8.83 -7.05
N GLU A 270 -14.43 -8.04 -8.09
CA GLU A 270 -13.10 -7.94 -8.70
C GLU A 270 -12.09 -7.34 -7.72
N VAL A 271 -12.46 -6.26 -7.01
CA VAL A 271 -11.58 -5.66 -6.00
C VAL A 271 -11.42 -6.59 -4.79
N GLY A 272 -12.45 -7.34 -4.39
CA GLY A 272 -12.36 -8.38 -3.38
C GLY A 272 -11.35 -9.47 -3.76
N LYS A 273 -11.38 -9.94 -5.01
CA LYS A 273 -10.42 -10.91 -5.55
C LYS A 273 -8.99 -10.37 -5.51
N HIS A 274 -8.76 -9.14 -5.95
CA HIS A 274 -7.45 -8.50 -5.88
C HIS A 274 -6.97 -8.29 -4.44
N THR A 275 -7.89 -8.00 -3.51
CA THR A 275 -7.59 -7.92 -2.07
C THR A 275 -7.13 -9.26 -1.53
N CYS A 276 -7.78 -10.36 -1.93
CA CYS A 276 -7.36 -11.71 -1.54
C CYS A 276 -5.95 -12.04 -2.06
N ILE A 277 -5.65 -11.69 -3.32
CA ILE A 277 -4.30 -11.83 -3.90
C ILE A 277 -3.27 -11.00 -3.12
N ALA A 278 -3.59 -9.74 -2.79
CA ALA A 278 -2.70 -8.89 -2.00
C ALA A 278 -2.48 -9.46 -0.59
N MET A 279 -3.52 -10.03 0.03
CA MET A 279 -3.41 -10.68 1.35
C MET A 279 -2.49 -11.90 1.28
N GLN A 280 -2.64 -12.73 0.25
CA GLN A 280 -1.76 -13.87 0.02
C GLN A 280 -0.30 -13.42 -0.16
N LYS A 281 -0.06 -12.39 -0.98
CA LYS A 281 1.27 -11.80 -1.15
C LYS A 281 1.87 -11.31 0.17
N PHE A 282 1.09 -10.59 0.97
CA PHE A 282 1.53 -10.09 2.28
C PHE A 282 1.97 -11.24 3.20
N LEU A 283 1.19 -12.31 3.27
CA LEU A 283 1.50 -13.49 4.07
C LEU A 283 2.75 -14.23 3.57
N ILE A 284 2.90 -14.37 2.25
CA ILE A 284 4.11 -14.97 1.65
C ILE A 284 5.35 -14.16 2.04
N MET A 285 5.31 -12.83 1.93
CA MET A 285 6.47 -12.00 2.32
C MET A 285 6.78 -12.11 3.83
N ILE A 286 5.76 -12.24 4.69
CA ILE A 286 5.98 -12.51 6.13
C ILE A 286 6.72 -13.84 6.32
N MET A 287 6.33 -14.88 5.58
CA MET A 287 6.99 -16.19 5.64
C MET A 287 8.42 -16.15 5.11
N GLU A 288 8.65 -15.48 3.97
CA GLU A 288 9.99 -15.27 3.40
C GLU A 288 10.90 -14.54 4.41
N LEU A 289 10.40 -13.48 5.06
CA LEU A 289 11.13 -12.76 6.09
C LEU A 289 11.45 -13.64 7.32
N ASP A 290 10.52 -14.49 7.77
CA ASP A 290 10.77 -15.44 8.88
C ASP A 290 11.85 -16.46 8.53
N VAL A 291 11.85 -16.98 7.30
CA VAL A 291 12.90 -17.89 6.80
C VAL A 291 14.25 -17.18 6.76
N SER A 292 14.32 -15.99 6.16
CA SER A 292 15.55 -15.19 6.08
C SER A 292 16.08 -14.85 7.47
N LYS A 293 15.20 -14.48 8.40
CA LYS A 293 15.57 -14.18 9.80
C LYS A 293 16.15 -15.38 10.52
N LYS A 294 15.55 -16.56 10.41
CA LYS A 294 16.08 -17.80 11.01
C LYS A 294 17.46 -18.16 10.48
N SER A 295 17.70 -17.92 9.18
CA SER A 295 19.02 -18.08 8.59
C SER A 295 20.03 -17.12 9.23
N ALA A 296 19.67 -15.83 9.38
CA ALA A 296 20.52 -14.84 10.03
C ALA A 296 20.78 -15.17 11.51
N GLU A 297 19.79 -15.70 12.23
CA GLU A 297 19.91 -16.14 13.62
C GLU A 297 20.91 -17.30 13.75
N MET A 298 20.83 -18.30 12.86
CA MET A 298 21.79 -19.41 12.83
C MET A 298 23.23 -18.94 12.57
N GLN A 299 23.40 -17.86 11.81
CA GLN A 299 24.70 -17.27 11.50
C GLN A 299 25.20 -16.30 12.60
N GLY A 300 24.37 -15.98 13.59
CA GLY A 300 24.71 -15.00 14.63
C GLY A 300 24.69 -13.55 14.14
N SER A 301 24.04 -13.26 13.00
CA SER A 301 23.94 -11.93 12.39
C SER A 301 22.83 -11.07 12.96
N THR A 302 21.96 -11.64 13.82
CA THR A 302 20.88 -10.92 14.50
C THR A 302 21.27 -10.49 15.91
N THR A 303 20.58 -9.49 16.41
CA THR A 303 20.73 -8.95 17.77
C THR A 303 19.43 -9.12 18.55
N ARG A 304 19.49 -8.91 19.86
CA ARG A 304 18.28 -8.93 20.71
C ARG A 304 17.23 -7.89 20.29
N ALA A 305 17.64 -6.81 19.63
CA ALA A 305 16.73 -5.77 19.14
C ALA A 305 15.88 -6.24 17.95
N ASP A 306 16.28 -7.31 17.26
CA ASP A 306 15.54 -7.88 16.13
C ASP A 306 14.26 -8.63 16.56
N GLY A 307 14.07 -8.84 17.86
CA GLY A 307 12.84 -9.33 18.49
C GLY A 307 12.48 -10.79 18.18
N VAL A 308 11.60 -11.40 18.97
CA VAL A 308 11.15 -12.80 18.78
C VAL A 308 9.76 -12.88 18.11
N ARG A 309 9.20 -11.74 17.70
CA ARG A 309 7.77 -11.62 17.38
C ARG A 309 7.33 -12.30 16.07
N CYS A 310 8.27 -12.68 15.20
CA CYS A 310 7.98 -13.35 13.92
C CYS A 310 8.09 -14.88 13.98
N THR A 311 8.35 -15.51 15.12
CA THR A 311 8.68 -16.94 15.17
C THR A 311 7.42 -17.81 15.31
N PHE A 312 6.68 -18.14 14.24
CA PHE A 312 5.63 -19.18 14.37
C PHE A 312 5.30 -20.06 13.14
N TRP A 313 5.76 -19.76 11.92
CA TRP A 313 5.19 -20.42 10.73
C TRP A 313 5.85 -21.72 10.23
N VAL A 314 6.93 -22.21 10.84
CA VAL A 314 7.61 -23.44 10.34
C VAL A 314 7.43 -24.65 11.28
N GLY A 315 6.45 -24.61 12.19
CA GLY A 315 6.13 -25.76 13.06
C GLY A 315 5.10 -26.73 12.48
N ALA A 316 4.17 -26.27 11.65
CA ALA A 316 3.13 -27.08 11.03
C ALA A 316 2.62 -26.40 9.76
N GLU A 317 2.40 -27.18 8.70
CA GLU A 317 1.65 -26.80 7.48
C GLU A 317 2.37 -26.07 6.33
N LEU A 318 3.63 -26.41 6.05
CA LEU A 318 4.22 -26.20 4.71
C LEU A 318 3.73 -27.22 3.65
N LEU A 319 2.70 -28.01 3.96
CA LEU A 319 2.18 -29.08 3.08
C LEU A 319 0.79 -28.80 2.47
N TRP A 320 0.14 -27.68 2.81
CA TRP A 320 -1.23 -27.40 2.34
C TRP A 320 -1.33 -26.37 1.20
N TRP A 321 -0.22 -25.79 0.74
CA TRP A 321 -0.21 -24.75 -0.31
C TRP A 321 0.70 -25.09 -1.50
N ARG A 322 0.70 -26.36 -1.94
CA ARG A 322 1.17 -26.77 -3.27
C ARG A 322 0.05 -27.48 -4.02
#